data_AF-A0A6J5UKF1-F1
#
_entry.id   AF-A0A6J5UKF1-F1
#
_cell.length_a   1.000
_cell.length_b   1.000
_cell.length_c   1.000
_cell.angle_alpha   90.00
_cell.angle_beta   90.00
_cell.angle_gamma   90.00
#
_symmetry.space_group_name_H-M   'P 1'
#
loop_
_entity.id
_entity.type
_entity.pdbx_description
1 polymer ?
#
loop_
_entity_poly.entity_id
_entity_poly.type
_entity_poly.pdbx_seq_one_letter_code
_entity_poly.pdbx_strand_id
1 'polypeptide(L)'
;MQGIEPCTSRMQYTKCSSLLHCSFVPSSSLSFPSSFSGLSLGLDLSSTIGVGRRRGSGLVVRAGKAALCLTKRNRSRKSLARTHGFRRRMRTTGGRAMLKRRRAKGRKILCTKTNPNSGKRA
;
A
#
# COMPACT_ATOMS: atom_id res chain seq x y z
N MET A 1 -45.04 -37.79 13.73
CA MET A 1 -44.47 -36.75 12.85
C MET A 1 -44.48 -35.45 13.63
N GLN A 2 -43.35 -35.08 14.26
CA GLN A 2 -43.22 -33.81 14.97
C GLN A 2 -42.57 -32.82 14.01
N GLY A 3 -43.35 -31.80 13.62
CA GLY A 3 -42.90 -30.71 12.74
C GLY A 3 -41.89 -29.83 13.46
N ILE A 4 -40.80 -29.49 12.77
CA ILE A 4 -39.82 -28.52 13.22
C ILE A 4 -40.16 -27.19 12.52
N GLU A 5 -40.64 -26.24 13.32
CA GLU A 5 -40.87 -24.84 12.91
C GLU A 5 -39.53 -24.10 12.74
N PRO A 6 -39.25 -23.46 11.58
CA PRO A 6 -38.11 -22.58 11.46
C PRO A 6 -38.45 -21.15 11.94
N CYS A 7 -37.75 -20.71 12.98
CA CYS A 7 -37.74 -19.32 13.46
C CYS A 7 -37.27 -18.38 12.34
N THR A 8 -38.17 -17.55 11.83
CA THR A 8 -37.89 -16.50 10.84
C THR A 8 -37.48 -15.21 11.57
N SER A 9 -36.18 -14.92 11.64
CA SER A 9 -35.72 -13.64 12.17
C SER A 9 -35.85 -12.53 11.14
N ARG A 10 -36.76 -11.60 11.42
CA ARG A 10 -37.06 -10.39 10.66
C ARG A 10 -35.88 -9.42 10.74
N MET A 11 -35.13 -9.25 9.65
CA MET A 11 -34.03 -8.27 9.57
C MET A 11 -34.63 -6.87 9.40
N GLN A 12 -34.65 -6.07 10.46
CA GLN A 12 -35.08 -4.67 10.42
C GLN A 12 -34.03 -3.82 9.71
N TYR A 13 -34.45 -3.07 8.69
CA TYR A 13 -33.63 -2.10 7.97
C TYR A 13 -33.72 -0.75 8.69
N THR A 14 -32.68 -0.35 9.42
CA THR A 14 -32.59 1.03 9.94
C THR A 14 -31.93 1.92 8.89
N LYS A 15 -32.76 2.80 8.33
CA LYS A 15 -32.40 3.86 7.39
C LYS A 15 -31.66 4.96 8.16
N CYS A 16 -30.59 5.47 7.57
CA CYS A 16 -29.74 6.53 8.10
C CYS A 16 -30.52 7.82 8.37
N SER A 17 -30.15 8.55 9.44
CA SER A 17 -29.55 9.90 9.39
C SER A 17 -29.93 10.73 10.62
N SER A 18 -28.94 11.29 11.33
CA SER A 18 -28.90 12.71 11.72
C SER A 18 -27.71 12.95 12.65
N LEU A 19 -26.71 13.70 12.18
CA LEU A 19 -26.43 15.08 12.63
C LEU A 19 -25.69 15.14 13.98
N LEU A 20 -24.36 15.33 13.94
CA LEU A 20 -23.61 16.25 14.82
C LEU A 20 -22.27 16.56 14.09
N HIS A 21 -22.25 17.61 13.29
CA HIS A 21 -21.65 18.92 13.59
C HIS A 21 -20.10 18.90 13.60
N CYS A 22 -19.51 19.20 12.43
CA CYS A 22 -18.11 19.59 12.33
C CYS A 22 -18.01 21.07 12.71
N SER A 23 -17.40 21.36 13.85
CA SER A 23 -16.99 22.72 14.19
C SER A 23 -15.74 23.08 13.38
N PHE A 24 -15.98 23.73 12.26
CA PHE A 24 -15.02 24.57 11.57
C PHE A 24 -14.66 25.74 12.50
N VAL A 25 -13.40 25.87 12.89
CA VAL A 25 -12.86 27.12 13.45
C VAL A 25 -11.67 27.55 12.57
N PRO A 26 -11.65 28.82 12.10
CA PRO A 26 -10.87 29.26 10.95
C PRO A 26 -9.57 29.95 11.38
N SER A 27 -8.53 29.84 10.55
CA SER A 27 -7.36 30.75 10.49
C SER A 27 -6.41 30.19 9.42
N SER A 28 -5.82 30.90 8.49
CA SER A 28 -5.93 32.25 7.98
C SER A 28 -5.29 32.16 6.58
N SER A 29 -5.68 33.05 5.68
CA SER A 29 -5.14 33.25 4.32
C SER A 29 -3.60 33.17 4.31
N LEU A 30 -2.92 32.85 3.21
CA LEU A 30 -2.55 33.85 2.22
C LEU A 30 -1.96 33.18 0.96
N SER A 31 -2.40 33.75 -0.15
CA SER A 31 -1.99 33.65 -1.55
C SER A 31 -0.50 33.40 -1.84
N PHE A 32 -0.24 32.59 -2.87
CA PHE A 32 0.97 32.67 -3.71
C PHE A 32 0.98 34.00 -4.49
N PRO A 33 2.14 34.64 -4.68
CA PRO A 33 2.71 34.60 -6.03
C PRO A 33 4.25 34.55 -6.11
N SER A 34 4.68 34.08 -7.28
CA SER A 34 6.00 34.20 -7.94
C SER A 34 6.89 35.39 -7.55
N SER A 35 8.20 35.14 -7.39
CA SER A 35 9.22 35.66 -8.33
C SER A 35 10.64 35.16 -8.01
N PHE A 36 11.30 34.79 -9.11
CA PHE A 36 12.72 34.54 -9.30
C PHE A 36 13.51 35.84 -8.99
N SER A 37 14.65 35.76 -8.29
CA SER A 37 15.89 36.54 -8.53
C SER A 37 16.81 36.61 -7.30
N GLY A 38 18.05 36.15 -7.46
CA GLY A 38 19.19 36.98 -7.07
C GLY A 38 19.89 36.75 -5.73
N LEU A 39 20.33 35.52 -5.40
CA LEU A 39 21.43 35.35 -4.43
C LEU A 39 22.67 34.79 -5.14
N SER A 40 23.42 35.73 -5.71
CA SER A 40 24.79 35.56 -6.18
C SER A 40 25.69 35.20 -4.99
N LEU A 41 26.03 33.92 -4.82
CA LEU A 41 27.23 33.56 -4.08
C LEU A 41 28.34 33.39 -5.10
N GLY A 42 28.96 34.54 -5.41
CA GLY A 42 30.14 34.64 -6.25
C GLY A 42 31.27 33.80 -5.65
N LEU A 43 31.51 32.65 -6.26
CA LEU A 43 32.73 31.89 -6.09
C LEU A 43 33.43 31.89 -7.45
N ASP A 44 34.01 33.04 -7.78
CA ASP A 44 35.04 33.13 -8.79
C ASP A 44 36.31 32.52 -8.20
N LEU A 45 36.52 31.22 -8.46
CA LEU A 45 37.81 30.57 -8.24
C LEU A 45 38.47 30.47 -9.61
N SER A 46 39.16 31.55 -9.97
CA SER A 46 40.12 31.60 -11.07
C SER A 46 40.99 30.34 -11.05
N SER A 47 40.87 29.60 -12.15
CA SER A 47 41.48 28.31 -12.39
C SER A 47 43.00 28.41 -12.38
N THR A 48 43.66 27.63 -11.53
CA THR A 48 44.90 26.89 -11.83
C THR A 48 45.20 26.02 -10.61
N ILE A 49 44.81 24.75 -10.65
CA ILE A 49 45.54 23.61 -10.05
C ILE A 49 44.81 22.37 -10.58
N GLY A 50 45.43 21.72 -11.56
CA GLY A 50 45.03 20.41 -12.01
C GLY A 50 45.22 19.42 -10.87
N VAL A 51 44.12 19.00 -10.24
CA VAL A 51 44.08 17.80 -9.42
C VAL A 51 42.95 16.94 -9.94
N GLY A 52 43.33 15.76 -10.41
CA GLY A 52 42.48 14.84 -11.15
C GLY A 52 41.17 14.55 -10.44
N ARG A 53 40.15 14.22 -11.23
CA ARG A 53 38.84 13.72 -10.82
C ARG A 53 38.98 12.46 -9.95
N ARG A 54 39.42 12.58 -8.70
CA ARG A 54 39.14 11.57 -7.69
C ARG A 54 37.65 11.67 -7.46
N ARG A 55 36.94 10.68 -8.00
CA ARG A 55 35.57 10.35 -7.63
C ARG A 55 35.52 10.44 -6.12
N GLY A 56 34.89 11.48 -5.58
CA GLY A 56 34.74 11.65 -4.15
C GLY A 56 34.14 10.35 -3.63
N SER A 57 34.94 9.57 -2.91
CA SER A 57 34.45 8.45 -2.13
C SER A 57 33.65 9.08 -1.00
N GLY A 58 32.42 9.48 -1.32
CA GLY A 58 31.47 9.99 -0.34
C GLY A 58 31.39 8.98 0.78
N LEU A 59 31.49 9.46 2.01
CA LEU A 59 31.32 8.65 3.21
C LEU A 59 29.96 7.93 3.09
N VAL A 60 29.99 6.64 2.75
CA VAL A 60 28.77 5.82 2.73
C VAL A 60 28.44 5.53 4.18
N VAL A 61 27.67 6.42 4.80
CA VAL A 61 27.05 6.13 6.09
C VAL A 61 26.08 4.99 5.85
N ARG A 62 26.49 3.76 6.19
CA ARG A 62 25.62 2.61 6.30
C ARG A 62 24.65 2.89 7.44
N ALA A 63 23.55 3.57 7.15
CA ALA A 63 22.43 3.65 8.08
C ALA A 63 21.91 2.22 8.32
N GLY A 64 22.18 1.65 9.50
CA GLY A 64 21.72 0.31 9.88
C GLY A 64 20.18 0.18 9.99
N LYS A 65 19.45 1.28 9.82
CA LYS A 65 17.98 1.36 9.83
C LYS A 65 17.46 1.22 8.40
N ALA A 66 16.55 0.27 8.18
CA ALA A 66 15.87 0.13 6.89
C ALA A 66 15.11 1.43 6.53
N ALA A 67 15.16 1.82 5.26
CA ALA A 67 14.43 2.99 4.76
C ALA A 67 12.91 2.85 5.00
N LEU A 68 12.24 3.98 5.26
CA LEU A 68 10.84 4.02 5.72
C LEU A 68 9.84 3.39 4.73
N CYS A 69 10.04 3.58 3.43
CA CYS A 69 9.12 3.11 2.38
C CYS A 69 9.32 1.64 1.97
N LEU A 70 10.15 0.87 2.69
CA LEU A 70 10.39 -0.56 2.43
C LEU A 70 9.35 -1.46 3.11
N THR A 71 8.08 -1.29 2.74
CA THR A 71 6.96 -2.08 3.30
C THR A 71 6.90 -3.49 2.73
N LYS A 72 7.23 -3.66 1.44
CA LYS A 72 7.36 -4.97 0.79
C LYS A 72 8.80 -5.47 0.89
N ARG A 73 9.02 -6.42 1.80
CA ARG A 73 10.32 -7.12 1.95
C ARG A 73 10.34 -8.47 1.22
N ASN A 74 11.52 -9.10 1.17
CA ASN A 74 11.74 -10.43 0.59
C ASN A 74 11.21 -11.55 1.50
N ARG A 75 9.88 -11.61 1.65
CA ARG A 75 9.20 -12.65 2.45
C ARG A 75 8.99 -13.92 1.61
N SER A 76 9.16 -15.08 2.25
CA SER A 76 8.96 -16.38 1.61
C SER A 76 7.58 -16.49 0.92
N ARG A 77 7.58 -17.02 -0.32
CA ARG A 77 6.37 -17.24 -1.11
C ARG A 77 5.36 -18.17 -0.42
N LYS A 78 5.86 -19.16 0.33
CA LYS A 78 5.05 -20.06 1.16
C LYS A 78 4.23 -19.30 2.20
N SER A 79 4.82 -18.31 2.87
CA SER A 79 4.11 -17.46 3.84
C SER A 79 3.01 -16.63 3.17
N LEU A 80 3.31 -16.01 2.03
CA LEU A 80 2.33 -15.21 1.28
C LEU A 80 1.15 -16.04 0.78
N ALA A 81 1.40 -17.29 0.36
CA ALA A 81 0.36 -18.19 -0.09
C ALA A 81 -0.57 -18.67 1.04
N ARG A 82 -0.06 -18.78 2.27
CA ARG A 82 -0.90 -19.09 3.45
C ARG A 82 -1.85 -17.93 3.78
N THR A 83 -1.42 -16.68 3.59
CA THR A 83 -2.23 -15.49 3.90
C THR A 83 -3.20 -15.12 2.77
N HIS A 84 -2.76 -15.16 1.52
CA HIS A 84 -3.53 -14.61 0.38
C HIS A 84 -3.82 -15.61 -0.73
N GLY A 85 -3.39 -16.87 -0.59
CA GLY A 85 -3.51 -17.89 -1.62
C GLY A 85 -4.90 -18.45 -1.82
N PHE A 86 -5.05 -19.25 -2.86
CA PHE A 86 -6.33 -19.79 -3.31
C PHE A 86 -7.03 -20.63 -2.23
N ARG A 87 -6.32 -21.57 -1.60
CA ARG A 87 -6.87 -22.43 -0.54
C ARG A 87 -7.39 -21.59 0.64
N ARG A 88 -6.69 -20.51 1.00
CA ARG A 88 -7.13 -19.59 2.06
C ARG A 88 -8.44 -18.89 1.70
N ARG A 89 -8.64 -18.53 0.43
CA ARG A 89 -9.89 -17.93 -0.06
C ARG A 89 -11.04 -18.95 -0.11
N MET A 90 -10.76 -20.21 -0.47
CA MET A 90 -11.79 -21.25 -0.50
C MET A 90 -12.32 -21.61 0.89
N ARG A 91 -11.50 -21.48 1.94
CA ARG A 91 -11.89 -21.80 3.33
C ARG A 91 -13.06 -20.95 3.83
N THR A 92 -13.11 -19.66 3.52
CA THR A 92 -14.10 -18.73 4.08
C THR A 92 -15.22 -18.38 3.10
N THR A 93 -16.40 -18.06 3.61
CA THR A 93 -17.55 -17.58 2.82
C THR A 93 -17.21 -16.31 2.04
N GLY A 94 -16.65 -15.30 2.71
CA GLY A 94 -16.22 -14.06 2.07
C GLY A 94 -15.13 -14.24 1.01
N GLY A 95 -14.25 -15.24 1.19
CA GLY A 95 -13.25 -15.59 0.20
C GLY A 95 -13.85 -16.18 -1.08
N ARG A 96 -14.87 -17.04 -0.94
CA ARG A 96 -15.62 -17.58 -2.08
C ARG A 96 -16.38 -16.48 -2.84
N ALA A 97 -17.02 -15.55 -2.13
CA ALA A 97 -17.68 -14.39 -2.75
C ALA A 97 -16.69 -13.48 -3.52
N MET A 98 -15.50 -13.26 -2.97
CA MET A 98 -14.43 -12.52 -3.64
C MET A 98 -14.00 -13.18 -4.96
N LEU A 99 -13.87 -14.52 -4.98
CA LEU A 99 -13.57 -15.26 -6.20
C LEU A 99 -14.71 -15.16 -7.23
N LYS A 100 -15.98 -15.23 -6.80
CA LYS A 100 -17.14 -15.00 -7.69
C LYS A 100 -17.05 -13.64 -8.38
N ARG A 101 -16.79 -12.55 -7.63
CA ARG A 101 -16.59 -11.20 -8.21
C ARG A 101 -15.43 -11.16 -9.21
N ARG A 102 -14.32 -11.83 -8.92
CA ARG A 102 -13.16 -11.85 -9.83
C ARG A 102 -13.42 -12.61 -11.13
N ARG A 103 -14.18 -13.71 -11.07
CA ARG A 103 -14.63 -14.46 -12.25
C ARG A 103 -15.63 -13.68 -13.08
N ALA A 104 -16.60 -13.02 -12.44
CA ALA A 104 -17.57 -12.15 -13.13
C ALA A 104 -16.88 -11.02 -13.90
N LYS A 105 -15.78 -10.47 -13.36
CA LYS A 105 -14.93 -9.51 -14.07
C LYS A 105 -14.09 -10.13 -15.20
N GLY A 106 -13.98 -11.46 -15.27
CA GLY A 106 -13.12 -12.14 -16.26
C GLY A 106 -11.62 -12.03 -15.97
N ARG A 107 -11.21 -11.88 -14.72
CA ARG A 107 -9.76 -11.77 -14.41
C ARG A 107 -9.04 -13.09 -14.69
N LYS A 108 -8.08 -13.07 -15.63
CA LYS A 108 -7.21 -14.22 -15.97
C LYS A 108 -6.57 -14.89 -14.75
N ILE A 109 -6.07 -14.10 -13.79
CA ILE A 109 -5.49 -14.62 -12.55
C ILE A 109 -6.42 -14.31 -11.38
N LEU A 110 -6.93 -15.36 -10.72
CA LEU A 110 -7.84 -15.21 -9.59
C LEU A 110 -7.11 -14.88 -8.27
N CYS A 111 -6.01 -15.56 -7.97
CA CYS A 111 -5.19 -15.28 -6.79
C CYS A 111 -3.75 -15.08 -7.21
N THR A 112 -3.15 -13.94 -6.87
CA THR A 112 -1.79 -13.58 -7.29
C THR A 112 -0.69 -14.22 -6.44
N LYS A 113 -1.01 -14.64 -5.21
CA LYS A 113 -0.07 -15.22 -4.25
C LYS A 113 -0.38 -16.70 -4.04
N THR A 114 -0.25 -17.50 -5.09
CA THR A 114 -0.32 -18.97 -5.00
C THR A 114 1.10 -19.54 -5.02
N ASN A 115 1.34 -20.61 -4.26
CA ASN A 115 2.60 -21.36 -4.28
C ASN A 115 2.28 -22.84 -4.50
N PRO A 116 2.87 -23.53 -5.49
CA PRO A 116 2.77 -24.97 -5.59
C PRO A 116 3.54 -25.62 -4.44
N ASN A 117 3.21 -26.87 -4.12
CA ASN A 117 3.91 -27.63 -3.08
C ASN A 117 5.19 -28.31 -3.59
N SER A 118 5.38 -28.37 -4.91
CA SER A 118 6.49 -29.06 -5.58
C SER A 118 6.88 -28.33 -6.88
N GLY A 119 8.01 -28.74 -7.46
CA GLY A 119 8.54 -28.23 -8.72
C GLY A 119 9.40 -26.97 -8.59
N LYS A 120 9.75 -26.36 -9.72
CA LYS A 120 10.68 -25.20 -9.81
C LYS A 120 10.25 -23.99 -8.99
N ARG A 121 8.96 -23.90 -8.62
CA ARG A 121 8.36 -22.80 -7.87
C ARG A 121 7.98 -23.21 -6.44
N ALA A 122 8.38 -24.38 -5.92
CA ALA A 122 8.18 -24.72 -4.51
C ALA A 122 8.85 -23.70 -3.57
#